data_AF-G7YHX6-F1
#
_entry.id   AF-G7YHX6-F1
#
_cell.length_a   1.000
_cell.length_b   1.000
_cell.length_c   1.000
_cell.angle_alpha   90.00
_cell.angle_beta   90.00
_cell.angle_gamma   90.00
#
_symmetry.space_group_name_H-M   'P 1'
#
loop_
_entity.id
_entity.type
_entity.pdbx_description
1 polymer ?
#
loop_
_entity_poly.entity_id
_entity_poly.type
_entity_poly.pdbx_seq_one_letter_code
_entity_poly.pdbx_strand_id
1 'polypeptide(L)'
;MRYFKTIAFLLVSLWMIVLMYISFGGLHSPRATAEYDAIVRHIDALHKRVLEGSQNLKKTIERLNLPQHAESLAPTGSAGHSHEVLRNRAINFAREIFFAVTGSLKEINQSLADNSQAGRKAVIASLESLRERIDEMTQYLEIDLDGLGRVDHLAENRRRELDRLGELVQKRLQKLQNPTDCSKARLLLVSLTRPCAFGCNVHHLAYCLQLAYASGRTLILTSILTGYGEWWSRNFLPL
;
A
#
# COMPACT_ATOMS: atom_id res chain seq x y z
N MET A 1 31.26 51.67 11.46
CA MET A 1 30.40 51.16 10.36
C MET A 1 31.16 50.50 9.20
N ARG A 2 32.38 50.91 8.81
CA ARG A 2 33.14 50.28 7.71
C ARG A 2 33.53 48.82 7.98
N TYR A 3 33.94 48.49 9.20
CA TYR A 3 34.36 47.14 9.60
C TYR A 3 33.22 46.10 9.65
N PHE A 4 32.00 46.52 9.98
CA PHE A 4 30.85 45.62 10.04
C PHE A 4 30.43 45.14 8.65
N LYS A 5 30.49 46.04 7.65
CA LYS A 5 30.19 45.69 6.26
C LYS A 5 31.21 44.71 5.69
N THR A 6 32.50 44.86 6.02
CA THR A 6 33.54 43.93 5.57
C THR A 6 33.42 42.56 6.23
N ILE A 7 33.07 42.49 7.52
CA ILE A 7 32.88 41.20 8.22
C ILE A 7 31.64 40.47 7.67
N ALA A 8 30.53 41.18 7.47
CA ALA A 8 29.32 40.59 6.88
C ALA A 8 29.57 40.04 5.47
N PHE A 9 30.34 40.75 4.66
CA PHE A 9 30.69 40.30 3.31
C PHE A 9 31.55 39.03 3.32
N LEU A 10 32.52 38.94 4.23
CA LEU A 10 33.36 37.75 4.39
C LEU A 10 32.55 36.53 4.86
N LEU A 11 31.61 36.71 5.79
CA LEU A 11 30.76 35.63 6.27
C LEU A 11 29.82 35.11 5.18
N VAL A 12 29.23 36.01 4.38
CA VAL A 12 28.39 35.62 3.25
C VAL A 12 29.21 34.91 2.17
N SER A 13 30.40 35.41 1.82
CA SER A 13 31.27 34.72 0.87
C SER A 13 31.71 33.35 1.37
N LEU A 14 32.08 33.22 2.65
CA LEU A 14 32.44 31.92 3.24
C LEU A 14 31.24 30.96 3.18
N TRP A 15 30.04 31.43 3.49
CA TRP A 15 28.83 30.63 3.43
C TRP A 15 28.48 30.19 1.99
N MET A 16 28.66 31.07 1.01
CA MET A 16 28.49 30.74 -0.41
C MET A 16 29.54 29.72 -0.89
N ILE A 17 30.79 29.80 -0.41
CA ILE A 17 31.83 28.82 -0.71
C ILE A 17 31.47 27.45 -0.11
N VAL A 18 30.97 27.42 1.14
CA VAL A 18 30.50 26.18 1.78
C VAL A 18 29.32 25.60 1.03
N LEU A 19 28.35 26.42 0.62
CA LEU A 19 27.22 25.97 -0.21
C LEU A 19 27.68 25.42 -1.56
N MET A 20 28.64 26.09 -2.21
CA MET A 20 29.21 25.62 -3.47
C MET A 20 29.95 24.30 -3.28
N TYR A 21 30.69 24.15 -2.18
CA TYR A 21 31.40 22.92 -1.82
C TYR A 21 30.44 21.76 -1.49
N ILE A 22 29.33 22.03 -0.79
CA ILE A 22 28.28 21.02 -0.54
C ILE A 22 27.56 20.66 -1.84
N SER A 23 27.30 21.64 -2.72
CA SER A 23 26.60 21.43 -3.98
C SER A 23 27.46 20.74 -5.05
N PHE A 24 28.80 20.93 -5.04
CA PHE A 24 29.70 20.41 -6.08
C PHE A 24 30.77 19.41 -5.59
N GLY A 25 31.11 19.34 -4.30
CA GLY A 25 32.34 18.68 -3.83
C GLY A 25 32.21 17.63 -2.72
N GLY A 26 31.03 17.42 -2.13
CA GLY A 26 30.92 16.71 -0.84
C GLY A 26 30.34 15.28 -0.81
N LEU A 27 29.79 14.75 -1.91
CA LEU A 27 29.03 13.48 -1.86
C LEU A 27 29.34 12.46 -2.98
N HIS A 28 30.28 12.75 -3.88
CA HIS A 28 30.67 11.82 -4.94
C HIS A 28 31.87 10.98 -4.52
N SER A 29 31.65 10.03 -3.61
CA SER A 29 32.55 8.87 -3.50
C SER A 29 32.19 7.89 -4.61
N PRO A 30 33.09 7.61 -5.58
CA PRO A 30 32.82 6.68 -6.67
C PRO A 30 32.44 5.26 -6.19
N ARG A 31 32.80 4.93 -4.95
CA ARG A 31 32.48 3.65 -4.30
C ARG A 31 31.03 3.63 -3.79
N ALA A 32 30.54 4.74 -3.24
CA ALA A 32 29.16 4.87 -2.77
C ALA A 32 28.16 4.93 -3.95
N THR A 33 28.55 5.55 -5.06
CA THR A 33 27.75 5.57 -6.29
C THR A 33 27.64 4.18 -6.92
N ALA A 34 28.73 3.41 -6.97
CA ALA A 34 28.71 2.06 -7.53
C ALA A 34 27.82 1.09 -6.72
N GLU A 35 27.82 1.22 -5.39
CA GLU A 35 26.99 0.41 -4.49
C GLU A 35 25.50 0.81 -4.58
N TYR A 36 25.21 2.11 -4.66
CA TYR A 36 23.87 2.61 -4.97
C TYR A 36 23.36 2.13 -6.33
N ASP A 37 24.18 2.22 -7.38
CA ASP A 37 23.84 1.77 -8.72
C ASP A 37 23.62 0.24 -8.79
N ALA A 38 24.31 -0.53 -7.95
CA ALA A 38 24.08 -1.97 -7.82
C ALA A 38 22.71 -2.28 -7.18
N ILE A 39 22.33 -1.52 -6.15
CA ILE A 39 21.05 -1.62 -5.47
C ILE A 39 19.91 -1.21 -6.42
N VAL A 40 20.04 -0.08 -7.11
CA VAL A 40 19.03 0.39 -8.07
C VAL A 40 18.81 -0.64 -9.17
N ARG A 41 19.88 -1.24 -9.72
CA ARG A 41 19.76 -2.32 -10.70
C ARG A 41 19.04 -3.55 -10.17
N HIS A 42 19.26 -3.92 -8.90
CA HIS A 42 18.53 -5.03 -8.27
C HIS A 42 17.05 -4.70 -8.10
N ILE A 43 16.72 -3.48 -7.67
CA ILE A 43 15.34 -3.02 -7.53
C ILE A 43 14.65 -3.01 -8.90
N ASP A 44 15.30 -2.52 -9.95
CA ASP A 44 14.76 -2.51 -11.31
C ASP A 44 14.54 -3.94 -11.84
N ALA A 45 15.49 -4.84 -11.61
CA ALA A 45 15.37 -6.24 -12.00
C ALA A 45 14.22 -6.95 -11.24
N LEU A 46 14.03 -6.64 -9.96
CA LEU A 46 12.89 -7.11 -9.17
C LEU A 46 11.58 -6.54 -9.71
N HIS A 47 11.52 -5.23 -9.95
CA HIS A 47 10.34 -4.56 -10.50
C HIS A 47 9.92 -5.16 -11.84
N LYS A 48 10.90 -5.42 -12.73
CA LYS A 48 10.66 -6.05 -14.03
C LYS A 48 10.09 -7.48 -13.88
N ARG A 49 10.66 -8.31 -13.00
CA ARG A 49 10.15 -9.66 -12.74
C ARG A 49 8.73 -9.65 -12.19
N VAL A 50 8.42 -8.73 -11.28
CA VAL A 50 7.06 -8.54 -10.74
C VAL A 50 6.09 -8.12 -11.85
N LEU A 51 6.49 -7.21 -12.74
CA LEU A 51 5.68 -6.79 -13.89
C LEU A 51 5.43 -7.95 -14.87
N GLU A 52 6.46 -8.72 -15.21
CA GLU A 52 6.35 -9.88 -16.08
C GLU A 52 5.44 -10.95 -15.47
N GLY A 53 5.61 -11.24 -14.17
CA GLY A 53 4.74 -12.14 -13.40
C GLY A 53 3.28 -11.67 -13.42
N SER A 54 3.04 -10.38 -13.19
CA SER A 54 1.71 -9.77 -13.23
C SER A 54 1.06 -9.87 -14.62
N GLN A 55 1.82 -9.64 -15.70
CA GLN A 55 1.32 -9.78 -17.07
C GLN A 55 1.02 -11.25 -17.41
N ASN A 56 1.86 -12.18 -16.99
CA ASN A 56 1.65 -13.61 -17.21
C ASN A 56 0.45 -14.14 -16.41
N LEU A 57 0.25 -13.63 -15.18
CA LEU A 57 -0.93 -13.88 -14.39
C LEU A 57 -2.18 -13.35 -15.09
N LYS A 58 -2.15 -12.10 -15.59
CA LYS A 58 -3.26 -11.52 -16.35
C LYS A 58 -3.65 -12.39 -17.56
N LYS A 59 -2.66 -12.81 -18.35
CA LYS A 59 -2.89 -13.74 -19.49
C LYS A 59 -3.47 -15.08 -19.04
N THR A 60 -3.02 -15.60 -17.90
CA THR A 60 -3.52 -16.87 -17.34
C THR A 60 -4.97 -16.72 -16.87
N ILE A 61 -5.30 -15.62 -16.18
CA ILE A 61 -6.67 -15.30 -15.78
C ILE A 61 -7.56 -15.09 -17.00
N GLU A 62 -7.11 -14.37 -18.03
CA GLU A 62 -7.84 -14.21 -19.29
C GLU A 62 -8.11 -15.57 -19.97
N ARG A 63 -7.14 -16.49 -19.95
CA ARG A 63 -7.34 -17.86 -20.46
C ARG A 63 -8.31 -18.68 -19.63
N LEU A 64 -8.29 -18.54 -18.30
CA LEU A 64 -9.21 -19.23 -17.40
C LEU A 64 -10.63 -18.64 -17.46
N ASN A 65 -10.77 -17.36 -17.78
CA ASN A 65 -12.04 -16.67 -17.99
C ASN A 65 -12.60 -16.85 -19.42
N LEU A 66 -11.90 -17.53 -20.33
CA LEU A 66 -12.46 -17.89 -21.63
C LEU A 66 -13.63 -18.86 -21.40
N PRO A 67 -14.80 -18.61 -22.01
CA PRO A 67 -15.95 -19.49 -21.86
C PRO A 67 -15.66 -20.82 -22.56
N GLN A 68 -15.18 -21.82 -21.81
CA GLN A 68 -15.30 -23.20 -22.21
C GLN A 68 -16.76 -23.59 -22.07
N HIS A 69 -17.47 -23.65 -23.20
CA HIS A 69 -18.79 -24.25 -23.40
C HIS A 69 -19.52 -24.72 -22.12
N ALA A 70 -20.39 -23.87 -21.57
CA ALA A 70 -21.75 -24.21 -21.13
C ALA A 70 -22.40 -23.02 -20.40
N GLU A 71 -23.60 -22.69 -20.86
CA GLU A 71 -24.71 -22.02 -20.18
C GLU A 71 -24.43 -20.85 -19.21
N SER A 72 -24.89 -19.69 -19.66
CA SER A 72 -25.35 -18.59 -18.83
C SER A 72 -26.27 -19.11 -17.71
N LEU A 73 -25.73 -19.25 -16.51
CA LEU A 73 -26.50 -19.31 -15.28
C LEU A 73 -26.16 -18.08 -14.44
N ALA A 74 -27.21 -17.35 -14.09
CA ALA A 74 -27.20 -16.16 -13.26
C ALA A 74 -26.49 -16.41 -11.91
N PRO A 75 -26.00 -15.35 -11.23
CA PRO A 75 -24.99 -15.44 -10.18
C PRO A 75 -25.60 -15.93 -8.86
N THR A 76 -25.63 -17.24 -8.67
CA THR A 76 -25.99 -17.86 -7.40
C THR A 76 -24.73 -18.38 -6.72
N GLY A 77 -24.03 -17.54 -5.96
CA GLY A 77 -23.21 -17.90 -4.79
C GLY A 77 -22.15 -19.00 -4.88
N SER A 78 -21.95 -19.68 -6.01
CA SER A 78 -20.98 -20.75 -6.18
C SER A 78 -19.73 -20.18 -6.82
N ALA A 79 -18.60 -20.38 -6.16
CA ALA A 79 -17.28 -20.20 -6.75
C ALA A 79 -17.24 -20.87 -8.13
N GLY A 80 -16.84 -20.13 -9.15
CA GLY A 80 -16.70 -20.65 -10.50
C GLY A 80 -15.51 -21.61 -10.59
N HIS A 81 -15.40 -22.27 -11.73
CA HIS A 81 -14.33 -23.24 -11.97
C HIS A 81 -12.93 -22.61 -11.78
N SER A 82 -12.75 -21.37 -12.23
CA SER A 82 -11.50 -20.62 -12.07
C SER A 82 -11.13 -20.41 -10.60
N HIS A 83 -12.10 -20.06 -9.74
CA HIS A 83 -11.86 -19.94 -8.31
C HIS A 83 -11.43 -21.28 -7.68
N GLU A 84 -12.11 -22.38 -7.98
CA GLU A 84 -11.73 -23.68 -7.41
C GLU A 84 -10.37 -24.17 -7.90
N VAL A 85 -10.00 -23.92 -9.17
CA VAL A 85 -8.66 -24.22 -9.69
C VAL A 85 -7.58 -23.46 -8.93
N LEU A 86 -7.73 -22.14 -8.76
CA LEU A 86 -6.77 -21.31 -8.03
C LEU A 86 -6.70 -21.70 -6.56
N ARG A 87 -7.85 -21.99 -5.93
CA ARG A 87 -7.94 -22.43 -4.53
C ARG A 87 -7.18 -23.72 -4.31
N ASN A 88 -7.40 -24.71 -5.17
CA ASN A 88 -6.71 -25.99 -5.07
C ASN A 88 -5.21 -25.86 -5.35
N ARG A 89 -4.81 -25.02 -6.31
CA ARG A 89 -3.40 -24.75 -6.62
C ARG A 89 -2.68 -24.06 -5.45
N ALA A 90 -3.30 -23.07 -4.81
CA ALA A 90 -2.79 -22.43 -3.60
C ALA A 90 -2.62 -23.43 -2.44
N ILE A 91 -3.60 -24.30 -2.20
CA ILE A 91 -3.50 -25.36 -1.18
C ILE A 91 -2.34 -26.32 -1.49
N ASN A 92 -2.14 -26.67 -2.76
CA ASN A 92 -1.03 -27.53 -3.16
C ASN A 92 0.32 -26.84 -2.95
N PHE A 93 0.50 -25.59 -3.36
CA PHE A 93 1.76 -24.86 -3.09
C PHE A 93 2.07 -24.76 -1.60
N ALA A 94 1.08 -24.50 -0.75
CA ALA A 94 1.28 -24.49 0.70
C ALA A 94 1.76 -25.85 1.24
N ARG A 95 1.23 -26.96 0.71
CA ARG A 95 1.68 -28.32 1.06
C ARG A 95 3.08 -28.61 0.53
N GLU A 96 3.39 -28.24 -0.70
CA GLU A 96 4.71 -28.44 -1.30
C GLU A 96 5.80 -27.65 -0.56
N ILE A 97 5.51 -26.41 -0.12
CA ILE A 97 6.42 -25.64 0.73
C ILE A 97 6.69 -26.39 2.04
N PHE A 98 5.64 -26.88 2.71
CA PHE A 98 5.78 -27.64 3.94
C PHE A 98 6.63 -28.92 3.75
N PHE A 99 6.36 -29.68 2.69
CA PHE A 99 7.13 -30.91 2.39
C PHE A 99 8.57 -30.62 1.97
N ALA A 100 8.82 -29.55 1.21
CA ALA A 100 10.16 -29.12 0.86
C ALA A 100 10.97 -28.73 2.10
N VAL A 101 10.39 -27.92 3.00
CA VAL A 101 11.04 -27.53 4.26
C VAL A 101 11.35 -28.75 5.12
N THR A 102 10.36 -29.59 5.38
CA THR A 102 10.53 -30.76 6.27
C THR A 102 11.49 -31.79 5.68
N GLY A 103 11.45 -32.02 4.37
CA GLY A 103 12.39 -32.88 3.64
C GLY A 103 13.82 -32.34 3.70
N SER A 104 14.04 -31.07 3.36
CA SER A 104 15.38 -30.47 3.36
C SER A 104 15.96 -30.30 4.76
N LEU A 105 15.14 -30.06 5.79
CA LEU A 105 15.62 -30.07 7.18
C LEU A 105 16.16 -31.44 7.59
N LYS A 106 15.55 -32.53 7.12
CA LYS A 106 16.05 -33.90 7.36
C LYS A 106 17.39 -34.14 6.67
N GLU A 107 17.54 -33.71 5.42
CA GLU A 107 18.79 -33.82 4.65
C GLU A 107 19.93 -33.00 5.27
N ILE A 108 19.62 -31.77 5.70
CA ILE A 108 20.57 -30.91 6.41
C ILE A 108 21.02 -31.56 7.71
N ASN A 109 20.10 -32.14 8.49
CA ASN A 109 20.45 -32.82 9.74
C ASN A 109 21.37 -34.03 9.52
N GLN A 110 21.20 -34.76 8.41
CA GLN A 110 22.09 -35.87 8.04
C GLN A 110 23.48 -35.37 7.62
N SER A 111 23.54 -34.29 6.84
CA SER A 111 24.81 -33.70 6.38
C SER A 111 25.56 -32.99 7.50
N LEU A 112 24.86 -32.51 8.54
CA LEU A 112 25.45 -31.97 9.76
C LEU A 112 26.11 -33.06 10.64
N ALA A 113 25.66 -34.31 10.54
CA ALA A 113 26.32 -35.42 11.23
C ALA A 113 27.71 -35.72 10.62
N ASP A 114 27.93 -35.36 9.36
CA ASP A 114 29.25 -35.37 8.71
C ASP A 114 30.00 -34.06 8.98
N ASN A 115 30.88 -34.08 9.99
CA ASN A 115 31.73 -32.94 10.37
C ASN A 115 32.84 -32.61 9.35
N SER A 116 32.89 -33.27 8.20
CA SER A 116 33.85 -32.97 7.14
C SER A 116 33.63 -31.57 6.52
N GLN A 117 34.65 -31.07 5.82
CA GLN A 117 34.50 -29.85 5.02
C GLN A 117 33.52 -30.06 3.84
N ALA A 118 33.39 -31.30 3.35
CA ALA A 118 32.42 -31.65 2.32
C ALA A 118 30.98 -31.59 2.86
N GLY A 119 30.73 -32.12 4.07
CA GLY A 119 29.42 -32.04 4.74
C GLY A 119 28.97 -30.60 4.96
N ARG A 120 29.86 -29.72 5.44
CA ARG A 120 29.58 -28.28 5.59
C ARG A 120 29.22 -27.59 4.27
N LYS A 121 29.93 -27.90 3.17
CA LYS A 121 29.62 -27.34 1.85
C LYS A 121 28.28 -27.87 1.31
N ALA A 122 27.96 -29.14 1.56
CA ALA A 122 26.68 -29.75 1.18
C ALA A 122 25.50 -29.11 1.91
N VAL A 123 25.65 -28.80 3.21
CA VAL A 123 24.63 -28.09 3.99
C VAL A 123 24.33 -26.71 3.41
N ILE A 124 25.36 -25.92 3.10
CA ILE A 124 25.19 -24.56 2.52
C ILE A 124 24.46 -24.65 1.16
N ALA A 125 24.89 -25.55 0.27
CA ALA A 125 24.23 -25.74 -1.02
C ALA A 125 22.77 -26.19 -0.87
N SER A 126 22.48 -27.06 0.10
CA SER A 126 21.11 -27.52 0.38
C SER A 126 20.23 -26.39 0.91
N LEU A 127 20.78 -25.50 1.75
CA LEU A 127 20.08 -24.32 2.25
C LEU A 127 19.80 -23.30 1.14
N GLU A 128 20.76 -23.04 0.26
CA GLU A 128 20.58 -22.17 -0.90
C GLU A 128 19.50 -22.73 -1.84
N SER A 129 19.56 -24.02 -2.16
CA SER A 129 18.55 -24.68 -3.00
C SER A 129 17.15 -24.66 -2.35
N LEU A 130 17.07 -24.93 -1.04
CA LEU A 130 15.79 -24.85 -0.32
C LEU A 130 15.21 -23.44 -0.37
N ARG A 131 16.06 -22.42 -0.15
CA ARG A 131 15.63 -21.02 -0.22
C ARG A 131 15.05 -20.68 -1.58
N GLU A 132 15.74 -21.04 -2.66
CA GLU A 132 15.27 -20.77 -4.03
C GLU A 132 13.93 -21.45 -4.31
N ARG A 133 13.78 -22.72 -3.92
CA ARG A 133 12.54 -23.48 -4.10
C ARG A 133 11.37 -22.89 -3.31
N ILE A 134 11.59 -22.49 -2.06
CA ILE A 134 10.56 -21.84 -1.24
C ILE A 134 10.17 -20.50 -1.82
N ASP A 135 11.13 -19.69 -2.26
CA ASP A 135 10.89 -18.38 -2.87
C ASP A 135 10.00 -18.52 -4.10
N GLU A 136 10.34 -19.43 -5.02
CA GLU A 136 9.55 -19.70 -6.23
C GLU A 136 8.13 -20.16 -5.89
N MET A 137 7.96 -21.16 -5.00
CA MET A 137 6.63 -21.64 -4.61
C MET A 137 5.80 -20.58 -3.89
N THR A 138 6.45 -19.72 -3.09
CA THR A 138 5.77 -18.62 -2.38
C THR A 138 5.27 -17.58 -3.37
N GLN A 139 6.07 -17.22 -4.37
CA GLN A 139 5.64 -16.30 -5.43
C GLN A 139 4.44 -16.84 -6.21
N TYR A 140 4.43 -18.12 -6.59
CA TYR A 140 3.27 -18.72 -7.25
C TYR A 140 2.04 -18.78 -6.34
N LEU A 141 2.22 -19.08 -5.05
CA LEU A 141 1.14 -19.04 -4.07
C LEU A 141 0.54 -17.64 -3.95
N GLU A 142 1.35 -16.60 -3.87
CA GLU A 142 0.88 -15.21 -3.79
C GLU A 142 0.08 -14.81 -5.04
N ILE A 143 0.56 -15.21 -6.22
CA ILE A 143 -0.11 -15.01 -7.51
C ILE A 143 -1.50 -15.68 -7.51
N ASP A 144 -1.61 -16.90 -6.98
CA ASP A 144 -2.88 -17.62 -6.89
C ASP A 144 -3.86 -16.99 -5.90
N LEU A 145 -3.36 -16.56 -4.75
CA LEU A 145 -4.15 -15.87 -3.73
C LEU A 145 -4.67 -14.52 -4.23
N ASP A 146 -3.86 -13.76 -4.96
CA ASP A 146 -4.29 -12.53 -5.63
C ASP A 146 -5.32 -12.82 -6.73
N GLY A 147 -5.11 -13.88 -7.52
CA GLY A 147 -6.04 -14.35 -8.53
C GLY A 147 -7.42 -14.73 -7.96
N LEU A 148 -7.47 -15.41 -6.80
CA LEU A 148 -8.71 -15.75 -6.10
C LEU A 148 -9.58 -14.53 -5.79
N GLY A 149 -8.95 -13.38 -5.52
CA GLY A 149 -9.67 -12.13 -5.28
C GLY A 149 -10.26 -11.48 -6.54
N ARG A 150 -9.92 -11.96 -7.73
CA ARG A 150 -10.21 -11.31 -9.03
C ARG A 150 -11.03 -12.16 -10.00
N VAL A 151 -10.93 -13.48 -9.94
CA VAL A 151 -11.71 -14.39 -10.82
C VAL A 151 -13.20 -14.34 -10.49
N ASP A 152 -14.03 -14.86 -11.40
CA ASP A 152 -15.49 -15.01 -11.22
C ASP A 152 -16.21 -13.70 -10.83
N HIS A 153 -15.76 -12.60 -11.40
CA HIS A 153 -16.27 -11.25 -11.15
C HIS A 153 -16.19 -10.80 -9.67
N LEU A 154 -15.40 -11.46 -8.83
CA LEU A 154 -15.31 -11.14 -7.40
C LEU A 154 -14.75 -9.74 -7.14
N ALA A 155 -13.76 -9.30 -7.93
CA ALA A 155 -13.20 -7.96 -7.80
C ALA A 155 -14.22 -6.89 -8.22
N GLU A 156 -14.94 -7.09 -9.32
CA GLU A 156 -15.98 -6.17 -9.77
C GLU A 156 -17.17 -6.15 -8.82
N ASN A 157 -17.59 -7.31 -8.29
CA ASN A 157 -18.63 -7.41 -7.28
C ASN A 157 -18.24 -6.66 -6.00
N ARG A 158 -17.01 -6.85 -5.52
CA ARG A 158 -16.49 -6.15 -4.33
C ARG A 158 -16.47 -4.63 -4.56
N ARG A 159 -15.99 -4.18 -5.73
CA ARG A 159 -16.00 -2.76 -6.10
C ARG A 159 -17.42 -2.21 -6.12
N ARG A 160 -18.35 -2.87 -6.82
CA ARG A 160 -19.76 -2.46 -6.89
C ARG A 160 -20.40 -2.36 -5.52
N GLU A 161 -20.15 -3.31 -4.63
CA GLU A 161 -20.73 -3.26 -3.28
C GLU A 161 -20.09 -2.16 -2.42
N LEU A 162 -18.78 -1.93 -2.53
CA LEU A 162 -18.12 -0.81 -1.86
C LEU A 162 -18.64 0.54 -2.36
N ASP A 163 -18.85 0.69 -3.67
CA ASP A 163 -19.44 1.89 -4.27
C ASP A 163 -20.88 2.10 -3.75
N ARG A 164 -21.69 1.03 -3.73
CA ARG A 164 -23.06 1.07 -3.19
C ARG A 164 -23.11 1.46 -1.71
N LEU A 165 -22.20 0.91 -0.90
CA LEU A 165 -22.08 1.26 0.52
C LEU A 165 -21.62 2.70 0.70
N GLY A 166 -20.68 3.17 -0.12
CA GLY A 166 -20.23 4.55 -0.17
C GLY A 166 -21.38 5.50 -0.46
N GLU A 167 -22.14 5.26 -1.53
CA GLU A 167 -23.32 6.04 -1.90
C GLU A 167 -24.38 6.06 -0.79
N LEU A 168 -24.61 4.92 -0.13
CA LEU A 168 -25.55 4.83 0.99
C LEU A 168 -25.12 5.74 2.16
N VAL A 169 -23.85 5.71 2.54
CA VAL A 169 -23.31 6.57 3.61
C VAL A 169 -23.41 8.04 3.20
N GLN A 170 -23.01 8.39 1.97
CA GLN A 170 -23.09 9.76 1.46
C GLN A 170 -24.53 10.28 1.47
N LYS A 171 -25.51 9.49 1.02
CA LYS A 171 -26.94 9.85 1.04
C LYS A 171 -27.43 10.12 2.46
N ARG A 172 -27.00 9.33 3.44
CA ARG A 172 -27.37 9.54 4.85
C ARG A 172 -26.74 10.80 5.42
N LEU A 173 -25.45 11.05 5.12
CA LEU A 173 -24.76 12.27 5.53
C LEU A 173 -25.41 13.51 4.90
N GLN A 174 -25.75 13.46 3.61
CA GLN A 174 -26.44 14.55 2.93
C GLN A 174 -27.77 14.88 3.60
N LYS A 175 -28.57 13.86 3.96
CA LYS A 175 -29.83 14.06 4.68
C LYS A 175 -29.62 14.65 6.09
N LEU A 176 -28.57 14.22 6.79
CA LEU A 176 -28.23 14.73 8.12
C LEU A 176 -27.78 16.20 8.08
N GLN A 177 -26.96 16.55 7.08
CA GLN A 177 -26.38 17.88 6.94
C GLN A 177 -27.36 18.90 6.35
N ASN A 178 -28.41 18.45 5.66
CA ASN A 178 -29.41 19.32 5.02
C ASN A 178 -30.81 19.12 5.62
N PRO A 179 -31.04 19.57 6.88
CA PRO A 179 -32.36 19.50 7.49
C PRO A 179 -33.37 20.41 6.76
N THR A 180 -34.64 20.00 6.72
CA THR A 180 -35.71 20.78 6.09
C THR A 180 -35.98 22.11 6.80
N ASP A 181 -35.81 22.16 8.12
CA ASP A 181 -35.93 23.35 8.94
C ASP A 181 -34.70 23.48 9.84
N CYS A 182 -33.76 24.33 9.42
CA CYS A 182 -32.50 24.56 10.13
C CYS A 182 -32.74 25.12 11.55
N SER A 183 -33.80 25.92 11.75
CA SER A 183 -34.09 26.53 13.07
C SER A 183 -34.48 25.50 14.14
N LYS A 184 -34.94 24.32 13.73
CA LYS A 184 -35.35 23.21 14.61
C LYS A 184 -34.34 22.08 14.65
N ALA A 185 -33.29 22.13 13.82
CA ALA A 185 -32.29 21.08 13.73
C ALA A 185 -31.45 21.03 15.01
N ARG A 186 -31.12 19.81 15.46
CA ARG A 186 -30.16 19.64 16.55
C ARG A 186 -28.77 19.80 15.97
N LEU A 187 -28.00 20.73 16.50
CA LEU A 187 -26.68 21.07 15.96
C LEU A 187 -25.56 20.46 16.80
N LEU A 188 -24.43 20.17 16.15
CA LEU A 188 -23.13 19.93 16.75
C LEU A 188 -22.18 20.98 16.20
N LEU A 189 -21.65 21.82 17.08
CA LEU A 189 -20.76 22.92 16.71
C LEU A 189 -19.30 22.46 16.76
N VAL A 190 -18.55 22.72 15.71
CA VAL A 190 -17.11 22.42 15.62
C VAL A 190 -16.33 23.66 15.23
N SER A 191 -15.10 23.76 15.76
CA SER A 191 -14.14 24.82 15.44
C SER A 191 -12.86 24.21 14.91
N LEU A 192 -12.25 24.86 13.90
CA LEU A 192 -10.94 24.46 13.33
C LEU A 192 -9.79 25.26 13.93
N THR A 193 -9.93 25.73 15.17
CA THR A 193 -8.94 26.56 15.87
C THR A 193 -7.91 25.75 16.66
N ARG A 194 -7.81 24.42 16.43
CA ARG A 194 -6.78 23.64 17.12
C ARG A 194 -5.40 24.09 16.64
N PRO A 195 -4.44 24.33 17.54
CA PRO A 195 -3.10 24.81 17.20
C PRO A 195 -2.25 23.66 16.62
N CYS A 196 -2.67 23.11 15.48
CA CYS A 196 -2.02 22.02 14.78
C CYS A 196 -2.20 22.17 13.26
N ALA A 197 -1.41 21.42 12.50
CA ALA A 197 -1.45 21.45 11.04
C ALA A 197 -2.77 20.88 10.48
N PHE A 198 -2.95 21.05 9.16
CA PHE A 198 -4.15 20.67 8.42
C PHE A 198 -4.67 19.26 8.73
N GLY A 199 -3.80 18.24 8.68
CA GLY A 199 -4.22 16.85 8.91
C GLY A 199 -4.85 16.61 10.28
N CYS A 200 -4.36 17.29 11.31
CA CYS A 200 -4.93 17.21 12.66
C CYS A 200 -6.33 17.85 12.74
N ASN A 201 -6.53 18.99 12.08
CA ASN A 201 -7.84 19.64 11.99
C ASN A 201 -8.84 18.80 11.16
N VAL A 202 -8.41 18.17 10.06
CA VAL A 202 -9.25 17.25 9.27
C VAL A 202 -9.66 16.02 10.08
N HIS A 203 -8.73 15.39 10.80
CA HIS A 203 -9.07 14.26 11.67
C HIS A 203 -10.02 14.66 12.79
N HIS A 204 -9.85 15.84 13.38
CA HIS A 204 -10.80 16.36 14.37
C HIS A 204 -12.20 16.55 13.76
N LEU A 205 -12.27 17.13 12.57
CA LEU A 205 -13.53 17.35 11.85
C LEU A 205 -14.21 16.01 11.51
N ALA A 206 -13.44 15.01 11.05
CA ALA A 206 -13.95 13.67 10.76
C ALA A 206 -14.51 12.99 12.02
N TYR A 207 -13.83 13.12 13.16
CA TYR A 207 -14.33 12.65 14.45
C TYR A 207 -15.65 13.34 14.85
N CYS A 208 -15.72 14.67 14.69
CA CYS A 208 -16.95 15.42 14.95
C CYS A 208 -18.09 15.02 14.01
N LEU A 209 -17.81 14.72 12.74
CA LEU A 209 -18.80 14.23 11.78
C LEU A 209 -19.33 12.84 12.17
N GLN A 210 -18.47 11.94 12.64
CA GLN A 210 -18.90 10.63 13.17
C GLN A 210 -19.82 10.79 14.38
N LEU A 211 -19.49 11.69 15.32
CA LEU A 211 -20.31 11.96 16.49
C LEU A 211 -21.64 12.62 16.11
N ALA A 212 -21.63 13.55 15.15
CA ALA A 212 -22.81 14.19 14.60
C ALA A 212 -23.75 13.15 13.96
N TYR A 213 -23.19 12.24 13.15
CA TYR A 213 -23.92 11.13 12.55
C TYR A 213 -24.54 10.19 13.59
N ALA A 214 -23.76 9.75 14.58
CA ALA A 214 -24.24 8.85 15.63
C ALA A 214 -25.33 9.49 16.51
N SER A 215 -25.26 10.80 16.74
CA SER A 215 -26.20 11.54 17.58
C SER A 215 -27.38 12.16 16.82
N GLY A 216 -27.44 12.00 15.49
CA GLY A 216 -28.48 12.59 14.64
C GLY A 216 -28.48 14.13 14.68
N ARG A 217 -27.30 14.74 14.74
CA ARG A 217 -27.10 16.19 14.77
C ARG A 217 -26.46 16.68 13.48
N THR A 218 -26.88 17.85 12.99
CA THR A 218 -26.23 18.54 11.88
C THR A 218 -24.93 19.19 12.36
N LEU A 219 -23.82 18.89 11.70
CA LEU A 219 -22.50 19.44 12.01
C LEU A 219 -22.39 20.85 11.42
N ILE A 220 -22.01 21.83 12.23
CA ILE A 220 -21.82 23.23 11.81
C ILE A 220 -20.43 23.72 12.22
N LEU A 221 -19.72 24.33 11.26
CA LEU A 221 -18.43 24.97 11.49
C LEU A 221 -18.64 26.42 11.97
N THR A 222 -18.17 26.77 13.17
CA THR A 222 -18.45 28.07 13.79
C THR A 222 -17.32 29.10 13.68
N SER A 223 -16.10 28.69 13.32
CA SER A 223 -14.90 29.54 13.36
C SER A 223 -14.40 30.01 11.97
N ILE A 224 -15.32 30.38 11.08
CA ILE A 224 -15.01 30.79 9.69
C ILE A 224 -14.24 32.12 9.64
N LEU A 225 -14.32 32.96 10.68
CA LEU A 225 -13.69 34.28 10.74
C LEU A 225 -12.18 34.28 11.05
N THR A 226 -11.58 33.10 11.20
CA THR A 226 -10.12 32.96 11.26
C THR A 226 -9.57 32.84 9.83
N GLY A 227 -8.34 33.30 9.57
CA GLY A 227 -7.73 33.14 8.24
C GLY A 227 -7.71 31.67 7.75
N TYR A 228 -7.66 30.71 8.69
CA TYR A 228 -7.78 29.29 8.40
C TYR A 228 -9.21 28.83 8.06
N GLY A 229 -10.22 29.36 8.76
CA GLY A 229 -11.64 29.11 8.45
C GLY A 229 -12.08 29.70 7.10
N GLU A 230 -11.57 30.89 6.76
CA GLU A 230 -11.78 31.50 5.45
C GLU A 230 -11.10 30.67 4.35
N TRP A 231 -9.85 30.24 4.57
CA TRP A 231 -9.16 29.34 3.65
C TRP A 231 -9.94 28.04 3.45
N TRP A 232 -10.47 27.43 4.52
CA TRP A 232 -11.28 26.22 4.43
C TRP A 232 -12.51 26.41 3.53
N SER A 233 -13.25 27.48 3.76
CA SER A 233 -14.49 27.79 3.02
C SER A 233 -14.25 28.11 1.54
N ARG A 234 -13.03 28.54 1.17
CA ARG A 234 -12.64 28.77 -0.23
C ARG A 234 -12.21 27.50 -0.97
N ASN A 235 -11.74 26.48 -0.24
CA ASN A 235 -11.15 25.29 -0.84
C ASN A 235 -12.07 24.06 -0.76
N PHE A 236 -13.08 24.06 0.12
CA PHE A 236 -14.01 22.95 0.31
C PHE A 236 -15.46 23.41 0.20
N LEU A 237 -16.34 22.47 -0.17
CA LEU A 237 -17.77 22.68 -0.11
C LEU A 237 -18.23 22.89 1.35
N PRO A 238 -19.31 23.66 1.57
CA PRO A 238 -19.91 23.78 2.88
C PRO A 238 -20.35 22.39 3.37
N LEU A 239 -20.18 22.17 4.68
CA LEU A 239 -20.60 20.95 5.37
C LEU A 239 -22.11 20.90 5.50
#